data_AF-A0A3P3PY15-F1
#
_entry.id   AF-A0A3P3PY15-F1
#
_cell.length_a   1.000
_cell.length_b   1.000
_cell.length_c   1.000
_cell.angle_alpha   90.00
_cell.angle_beta   90.00
_cell.angle_gamma   90.00
#
_symmetry.space_group_name_H-M   'P 1'
#
loop_
_entity.id
_entity.type
_entity.pdbx_description
1 polymer ?
#
loop_
_entity_poly.entity_id
_entity_poly.type
_entity_poly.pdbx_seq_one_letter_code
_entity_poly.pdbx_strand_id
1 'polypeptide(L)' 'MRKEFEINGCIEVQAEITEDEFSNAFIQFVESKGWSFGGGINEIQDGYYILPDGSKGKSVLEDE' A
#
# COMPACT_ATOMS: atom_id res chain seq x y z
N MET A 1 17.85 -17.86 10.15
CA MET A 1 18.04 -17.09 8.91
C MET A 1 16.68 -16.54 8.50
N ARG A 2 16.54 -15.25 8.21
CA ARG A 2 15.27 -14.64 7.77
C ARG A 2 15.24 -14.61 6.23
N LYS A 3 14.06 -14.82 5.64
CA LYS A 3 13.82 -14.74 4.20
C LYS A 3 12.68 -13.77 3.98
N GLU A 4 12.91 -12.76 3.15
CA GLU A 4 11.99 -11.65 2.87
C GLU A 4 11.80 -11.54 1.36
N PHE A 5 10.68 -10.98 0.93
CA PHE A 5 10.35 -10.73 -0.46
C PHE A 5 9.88 -9.28 -0.61
N GLU A 6 10.43 -8.56 -1.58
CA GLU A 6 9.97 -7.22 -1.97
C GLU A 6 8.89 -7.35 -3.06
N ILE A 7 7.84 -6.53 -2.96
CA ILE A 7 6.77 -6.45 -3.96
C ILE A 7 6.75 -5.02 -4.51
N ASN A 8 7.17 -4.85 -5.77
CA ASN A 8 7.12 -3.58 -6.47
C ASN A 8 5.88 -3.56 -7.38
N GLY A 9 4.86 -2.79 -7.01
CA GLY A 9 3.63 -2.69 -7.79
C GLY A 9 2.49 -2.00 -7.05
N CYS A 10 1.37 -1.80 -7.74
CA CYS A 10 0.13 -1.27 -7.17
C CYS A 10 -0.93 -2.37 -7.11
N ILE A 11 -1.77 -2.32 -6.08
CA ILE A 11 -2.97 -3.15 -5.97
C ILE A 11 -4.16 -2.24 -6.25
N GLU A 12 -5.01 -2.64 -7.20
CA GLU A 12 -6.24 -1.93 -7.52
C GLU A 12 -7.40 -2.52 -6.71
N VAL A 13 -8.18 -1.65 -6.07
CA VAL A 13 -9.37 -1.97 -5.27
C VAL A 13 -10.53 -1.10 -5.72
N GLN A 14 -11.73 -1.40 -5.23
CA GLN A 14 -12.90 -0.56 -5.49
C GLN A 14 -12.71 0.84 -4.87
N ALA A 15 -13.22 1.88 -5.52
CA ALA A 15 -12.99 3.28 -5.15
C ALA A 15 -13.54 3.67 -3.77
N GLU A 16 -14.50 2.90 -3.25
CA GLU A 16 -15.08 3.08 -1.92
C GLU A 16 -14.19 2.53 -0.78
N ILE A 17 -13.18 1.71 -1.09
CA ILE A 17 -12.30 1.12 -0.08
C ILE A 17 -11.28 2.17 0.36
N THR A 18 -11.24 2.42 1.66
CA THR A 18 -10.27 3.33 2.28
C THR A 18 -8.91 2.67 2.48
N GLU A 19 -7.85 3.48 2.64
CA GLU A 19 -6.51 2.99 2.99
C GLU A 19 -6.54 2.12 4.25
N ASP A 20 -7.32 2.50 5.27
CA ASP A 20 -7.45 1.74 6.53
C ASP A 20 -8.12 0.38 6.31
N GLU A 21 -9.22 0.32 5.56
CA GLU A 21 -9.91 -0.94 5.25
C GLU A 21 -9.01 -1.89 4.47
N PHE A 22 -8.30 -1.36 3.45
CA PHE A 22 -7.33 -2.12 2.68
C PHE A 22 -6.18 -2.63 3.55
N SER A 23 -5.56 -1.73 4.33
CA SER A 23 -4.40 -2.05 5.18
C SER A 23 -4.75 -3.13 6.19
N ASN A 24 -5.92 -3.03 6.83
CA ASN A 24 -6.39 -4.04 7.77
C ASN A 24 -6.61 -5.40 7.08
N ALA A 25 -7.26 -5.43 5.92
CA ALA A 25 -7.50 -6.67 5.18
C ALA A 25 -6.20 -7.31 4.70
N PHE A 26 -5.27 -6.51 4.19
CA PHE A 26 -3.97 -6.97 3.71
C PHE A 26 -3.11 -7.53 4.85
N ILE A 27 -2.98 -6.80 5.96
CA ILE A 27 -2.23 -7.25 7.13
C ILE A 27 -2.84 -8.53 7.70
N GLN A 28 -4.17 -8.60 7.84
CA GLN A 28 -4.85 -9.82 8.28
C GLN A 28 -4.55 -11.02 7.37
N PHE A 29 -4.54 -10.82 6.05
CA PHE A 29 -4.16 -11.88 5.10
C PHE A 29 -2.71 -12.35 5.33
N VAL A 30 -1.75 -11.43 5.44
CA VAL A 30 -0.34 -11.76 5.66
C VAL A 30 -0.14 -12.51 6.99
N GLU A 31 -0.73 -12.01 8.07
CA GLU A 31 -0.64 -12.62 9.40
C GLU A 31 -1.34 -13.98 9.46
N SER A 32 -2.43 -14.19 8.70
CA SER A 32 -3.10 -15.50 8.61
C SER A 32 -2.20 -16.61 8.06
N LYS A 33 -1.10 -16.27 7.39
CA LYS A 33 -0.08 -17.21 6.88
C LYS A 33 1.11 -17.38 7.84
N GLY A 34 1.09 -16.73 9.00
CA GLY A 34 2.20 -16.70 9.95
C GLY A 34 3.36 -15.83 9.48
N TRP A 35 3.12 -14.89 8.55
CA TRP A 35 4.10 -13.93 8.06
C TRP A 35 3.94 -12.60 8.80
N SER A 36 4.94 -11.74 8.68
CA SER A 36 4.89 -10.35 9.15
C SER A 36 5.09 -9.41 7.97
N PHE A 37 4.23 -8.41 7.83
CA PHE A 37 4.47 -7.32 6.89
C PHE A 37 5.31 -6.23 7.57
N GLY A 38 6.44 -5.87 6.95
CA GLY A 38 7.28 -4.75 7.38
C GLY A 38 7.30 -3.68 6.29
N GLY A 39 6.87 -2.46 6.61
CA GLY A 39 6.80 -1.35 5.66
C GLY A 39 5.64 -0.39 5.96
N GLY A 40 5.32 0.43 4.97
CA GLY A 40 4.16 1.31 4.96
C GLY A 40 3.30 1.07 3.72
N ILE A 41 2.02 1.40 3.85
CA ILE A 41 1.06 1.45 2.74
C ILE A 41 0.77 2.94 2.52
N ASN A 42 0.62 3.35 1.26
CA ASN A 42 0.23 4.72 0.91
C ASN A 42 -0.85 4.66 -0.18
N GLU A 43 -1.89 5.46 -0.03
CA GLU A 43 -2.88 5.66 -1.09
C GLU A 43 -2.27 6.36 -2.32
N ILE A 44 -2.65 5.89 -3.51
CA ILE A 44 -2.29 6.49 -4.79
C ILE A 44 -3.58 6.76 -5.56
N GLN A 45 -3.76 8.01 -6.00
CA GLN A 45 -4.88 8.40 -6.85
C GLN A 45 -4.38 9.09 -8.11
N ASP A 46 -4.82 8.61 -9.28
CA ASP A 46 -4.40 9.10 -10.60
C ASP A 46 -2.87 9.15 -10.79
N GLY A 47 -2.13 8.22 -10.17
CA GLY A 47 -0.66 8.17 -10.25
C GLY A 47 0.07 9.14 -9.31
N TYR A 48 -0.59 9.69 -8.30
CA TYR A 48 0.03 10.53 -7.28
C TYR A 48 -0.19 9.94 -5.90
N TYR A 49 0.83 10.00 -5.05
CA TYR A 49 0.65 9.68 -3.62
C TYR A 49 -0.31 10.67 -2.97
N ILE A 50 -1.19 10.20 -2.10
CA ILE A 50 -2.07 11.06 -1.31
C ILE A 50 -1.44 11.31 0.06
N LEU A 51 -1.33 12.59 0.44
CA LEU A 51 -0.82 13.00 1.75
C LEU A 51 -1.91 12.92 2.82
N PRO A 52 -1.55 12.88 4.13
CA PRO A 52 -2.54 12.80 5.21
C PRO A 52 -3.57 13.94 5.26
N ASP A 53 -3.31 15.08 4.62
CA ASP A 53 -4.24 16.20 4.49
C ASP A 53 -5.16 16.10 3.26
N GLY A 54 -5.07 15.00 2.50
CA GLY A 54 -5.83 14.74 1.28
C GLY A 54 -5.26 15.40 0.02
N SER A 55 -4.13 16.11 0.11
CA SER A 55 -3.49 16.72 -1.06
C SER A 55 -2.66 15.70 -1.85
N LYS A 56 -2.49 15.95 -3.16
CA LYS A 56 -1.62 15.15 -4.03
C LYS A 56 -0.15 15.49 -3.76
N GLY A 57 0.64 14.47 -3.44
CA GLY A 57 2.09 14.51 -3.28
C GLY A 57 2.81 14.28 -4.61
N LYS A 58 3.98 13.62 -4.54
CA LYS A 58 4.81 13.32 -5.73
C LYS A 58 4.10 12.34 -6.67
N SER A 59 4.45 12.40 -7.96
CA SER A 59 4.01 11.40 -8.92
C SER A 59 4.70 10.06 -8.63
N VAL A 60 3.99 8.95 -8.78
CA VAL A 60 4.57 7.60 -8.69
C VAL A 60 5.41 7.26 -9.93
N LEU A 61 5.29 8.06 -10.98
CA LEU A 61 6.00 7.90 -12.26
C LEU A 61 7.24 8.79 -12.39
N GLU A 62 7.52 9.65 -11.41
CA GLU A 62 8.67 10.58 -11.45
C GLU A 62 10.02 9.91 -11.10
N ASP A 63 10.01 8.63 -10.75
CA ASP A 63 11.21 7.89 -10.37
C ASP A 63 11.83 7.06 -11.55
N GLU A 64 11.63 7.47 -12.81
CA GLU A 64 12.42 7.00 -13.99
C GLU A 64 13.42 8.03 -14.53
#